data_AF-D3AIK8-F1
#
_entry.id   AF-D3AIK8-F1
#
_cell.length_a   1.000
_cell.length_b   1.000
_cell.length_c   1.000
_cell.angle_alpha   90.00
_cell.angle_beta   90.00
_cell.angle_gamma   90.00
#
_symmetry.space_group_name_H-M   'P 1'
#
loop_
_entity.id
_entity.type
_entity.pdbx_description
1 polymer ?
#
loop_
_entity_poly.entity_id
_entity_poly.type
_entity_poly.pdbx_seq_one_letter_code
_entity_poly.pdbx_strand_id
1 'polypeptide(L)'
;MVLEMINYLKKSKGKETIYHCLYIGSIITLLSFAIFKVLYTTCLYADGSNYFQLILSRQKFYLHDNSRNFILLLSQWPLVFGIDIGIKNVRVLAMLFSLGYVFWEIFYFMLTIYYSYKLKEYKFMVYTIVIFTLTHIFTGFFIMLESLAAVGIFWFLLLFFIHYSQLYNRVPKWFVCFTVILSVKVYESFAFFGIVLLLTIFNKKLWKRKEKLFILGISVLLAYASFQGFRYVIWPRDPVNAKGALQSILSLDYRLIATYVLLFIIFIFSILINYAKDTKKRKTFNNCLCFLNLVCGCWFAYLMFFNTDYIATESYNSRITNLAFPLALSLVVLFIYIKKIDFSLSRLTCVLGILLISNLWFNFKSAYDYNQHLQKTYEITSMNEGIIPANKVDLSNIKKYYWPWTMMFESVNAQMVNGVYNIKCIIIHDEWYNSWEPFDTKDILSYPDLTYYNVTYLNDTLKRHD
;
A
#
# COMPACT_ATOMS: atom_id res chain seq x y z
N MET A 1 2.51 -26.64 6.64
CA MET A 1 1.76 -25.41 6.99
C MET A 1 0.24 -25.60 7.13
N VAL A 2 -0.55 -25.78 6.07
CA VAL A 2 -2.04 -25.90 6.18
C VAL A 2 -2.49 -27.17 6.94
N LEU A 3 -1.80 -28.30 6.76
CA LEU A 3 -2.06 -29.54 7.50
C LEU A 3 -1.59 -29.48 8.97
N GLU A 4 -0.49 -28.79 9.26
CA GLU A 4 -0.06 -28.50 10.64
C GLU A 4 -1.05 -27.55 11.34
N MET A 5 -1.64 -26.62 10.59
CA MET A 5 -2.72 -25.71 11.03
C MET A 5 -3.96 -26.46 11.50
N ILE A 6 -4.45 -27.42 10.70
CA ILE A 6 -5.63 -28.23 11.05
C ILE A 6 -5.37 -29.05 12.33
N ASN A 7 -4.15 -29.57 12.47
CA ASN A 7 -3.76 -30.34 13.66
C ASN A 7 -3.58 -29.47 14.92
N TYR A 8 -3.22 -28.19 14.78
CA TYR A 8 -3.11 -27.25 15.90
C TYR A 8 -4.48 -26.80 16.44
N LEU A 9 -5.43 -26.48 15.54
CA LEU A 9 -6.80 -26.09 15.91
C LEU A 9 -7.54 -27.18 16.70
N LYS A 10 -7.25 -28.46 16.44
CA LYS A 10 -7.78 -29.59 17.21
C LYS A 10 -7.22 -29.68 18.65
N LYS A 11 -6.08 -29.04 18.94
CA LYS A 11 -5.37 -29.13 20.22
C LYS A 11 -5.46 -27.88 21.11
N SER A 12 -5.73 -26.69 20.56
CA SER A 12 -5.65 -25.45 21.33
C SER A 12 -6.92 -25.15 22.16
N LYS A 13 -6.74 -24.77 23.44
CA LYS A 13 -7.84 -24.35 24.33
C LYS A 13 -8.01 -22.82 24.36
N GLY A 14 -9.24 -22.34 24.21
CA GLY A 14 -9.65 -20.97 24.54
C GLY A 14 -8.98 -19.83 23.73
N LYS A 15 -8.18 -18.99 24.41
CA LYS A 15 -7.63 -17.72 23.86
C LYS A 15 -6.59 -17.91 22.75
N GLU A 16 -5.76 -18.96 22.81
CA GLU A 16 -4.75 -19.22 21.77
C GLU A 16 -5.39 -19.58 20.43
N THR A 17 -6.55 -20.24 20.44
CA THR A 17 -7.33 -20.54 19.23
C THR A 17 -7.73 -19.25 18.50
N ILE A 18 -8.19 -18.22 19.23
CA ILE A 18 -8.62 -16.95 18.65
C ILE A 18 -7.44 -16.24 17.96
N TYR A 19 -6.28 -16.17 18.61
CA TYR A 19 -5.10 -15.54 17.99
C TYR A 19 -4.58 -16.33 16.80
N HIS A 20 -4.71 -17.66 16.81
CA HIS A 20 -4.39 -18.47 15.66
C HIS A 20 -5.34 -18.19 14.48
N CYS A 21 -6.64 -18.04 14.74
CA CYS A 21 -7.61 -17.62 13.72
C CYS A 21 -7.29 -16.22 13.16
N LEU A 22 -6.93 -15.26 14.02
CA LEU A 22 -6.50 -13.94 13.56
C LEU A 22 -5.23 -14.00 12.73
N TYR A 23 -4.24 -14.80 13.14
CA TYR A 23 -3.02 -15.04 12.38
C TYR A 23 -3.36 -15.56 10.98
N ILE A 24 -4.15 -16.63 10.88
CA ILE A 24 -4.57 -17.22 9.59
C ILE A 24 -5.35 -16.20 8.77
N GLY A 25 -6.35 -15.55 9.35
CA GLY A 25 -7.19 -14.57 8.67
C GLY A 25 -6.36 -13.43 8.08
N SER A 26 -5.37 -12.94 8.82
CA SER A 26 -4.47 -11.88 8.35
C SER A 26 -3.61 -12.32 7.16
N ILE A 27 -3.10 -13.56 7.19
CA ILE A 27 -2.35 -14.13 6.07
C ILE A 27 -3.24 -14.27 4.83
N ILE A 28 -4.47 -14.76 4.99
CA ILE A 28 -5.43 -14.88 3.89
C ILE A 28 -5.75 -13.51 3.30
N THR A 29 -6.00 -12.49 4.13
CA THR A 29 -6.28 -11.12 3.67
C THR A 29 -5.11 -10.50 2.91
N LEU A 30 -3.87 -10.67 3.38
CA LEU A 30 -2.69 -10.17 2.67
C LEU A 30 -2.47 -10.90 1.35
N LEU A 31 -2.65 -12.22 1.31
CA LEU A 31 -2.53 -13.00 0.07
C LEU A 31 -3.65 -12.67 -0.92
N SER A 32 -4.88 -12.47 -0.46
CA SER A 32 -5.99 -12.09 -1.34
C SER A 32 -5.73 -10.73 -1.99
N PHE A 33 -5.16 -9.79 -1.23
CA PHE A 33 -4.76 -8.49 -1.74
C PHE A 33 -3.76 -8.65 -2.89
N ALA A 34 -2.68 -9.42 -2.71
CA ALA A 34 -1.75 -9.74 -3.80
C ALA A 34 -2.45 -10.37 -5.00
N ILE A 35 -3.23 -11.43 -4.76
CA ILE A 35 -3.84 -12.24 -5.81
C ILE A 35 -4.78 -11.39 -6.66
N PHE A 36 -5.70 -10.64 -6.04
CA PHE A 36 -6.64 -9.83 -6.80
C PHE A 36 -5.95 -8.69 -7.54
N LYS A 37 -4.94 -8.04 -6.94
CA LYS A 37 -4.16 -7.01 -7.62
C LYS A 37 -3.42 -7.53 -8.84
N VAL A 38 -2.79 -8.71 -8.73
CA VAL A 38 -2.04 -9.33 -9.81
C VAL A 38 -2.98 -9.82 -10.91
N LEU A 39 -4.04 -10.55 -10.57
CA LEU A 39 -4.96 -11.14 -11.55
C LEU A 39 -5.73 -10.08 -12.34
N TYR A 40 -6.15 -8.99 -11.68
CA TYR A 40 -6.90 -7.89 -12.31
C TYR A 40 -6.00 -6.71 -12.70
N THR A 41 -4.68 -6.85 -12.59
CA THR A 41 -3.68 -5.86 -13.00
C THR A 41 -3.97 -4.44 -12.47
N THR A 42 -4.48 -4.33 -11.24
CA THR A 42 -4.97 -3.05 -10.68
C THR A 42 -3.89 -2.01 -10.53
N CYS A 43 -2.62 -2.43 -10.47
CA CYS A 43 -1.49 -1.52 -10.48
C CYS A 43 -1.34 -0.77 -11.82
N LEU A 44 -2.11 -1.06 -12.87
CA LEU A 44 -2.15 -0.25 -14.10
C LEU A 44 -2.99 1.02 -13.95
N TYR A 45 -3.73 1.18 -12.84
CA TYR A 45 -4.54 2.37 -12.61
C TYR A 45 -3.69 3.65 -12.49
N ALA A 46 -4.17 4.74 -13.08
CA ALA A 46 -3.55 6.06 -13.00
C ALA A 46 -2.07 6.00 -13.37
N ASP A 47 -1.17 6.59 -12.56
CA ASP A 47 0.28 6.64 -12.77
C ASP A 47 0.89 5.28 -13.16
N GLY A 48 0.27 4.18 -12.73
CA GLY A 48 0.76 2.85 -13.04
C GLY A 48 0.72 2.49 -14.51
N SER A 49 -0.27 3.00 -15.26
CA SER A 49 -0.33 2.86 -16.71
C SER A 49 0.89 3.50 -17.39
N ASN A 50 1.29 4.69 -16.90
CA ASN A 50 2.44 5.44 -17.39
C ASN A 50 3.75 4.70 -17.10
N TYR A 51 3.95 4.22 -15.87
CA TYR A 51 5.17 3.48 -15.52
C TYR A 51 5.27 2.19 -16.32
N PHE A 52 4.16 1.46 -16.45
CA PHE A 52 4.14 0.23 -17.23
C PHE A 52 4.57 0.48 -18.68
N GLN A 53 3.96 1.47 -19.32
CA GLN A 53 4.26 1.87 -20.71
C GLN A 53 5.72 2.32 -20.89
N LEU A 54 6.24 3.14 -19.99
CA LEU A 54 7.62 3.62 -20.06
C LEU A 54 8.64 2.50 -19.84
N ILE A 55 8.35 1.52 -18.97
CA ILE A 55 9.22 0.36 -18.76
C ILE A 55 9.18 -0.55 -19.98
N LEU A 56 7.99 -0.83 -20.55
CA LEU A 56 7.87 -1.61 -21.77
C LEU A 56 8.67 -0.96 -22.91
N SER A 57 8.47 0.34 -23.15
CA SER A 57 9.13 1.04 -24.25
C SER A 57 10.66 1.08 -24.10
N ARG A 58 11.16 1.30 -22.87
CA ARG A 58 12.60 1.35 -22.61
C ARG A 58 13.23 -0.03 -22.43
N GLN A 59 12.42 -1.06 -22.20
CA GLN A 59 12.84 -2.42 -21.84
C GLN A 59 13.79 -2.47 -20.64
N LYS A 60 13.70 -1.47 -19.75
CA LYS A 60 14.62 -1.23 -18.63
C LYS A 60 13.90 -0.56 -17.48
N PHE A 61 14.52 -0.56 -16.31
CA PHE A 61 14.04 0.18 -15.14
C PHE A 61 13.76 1.66 -15.44
N TYR A 62 12.63 2.15 -14.95
CA TYR A 62 12.24 3.56 -15.02
C TYR A 62 12.40 4.22 -13.65
N LEU A 63 13.57 4.80 -13.42
CA LEU A 63 13.96 5.46 -12.16
C LEU A 63 13.86 6.98 -12.30
N HIS A 64 12.64 7.49 -12.13
CA HIS A 64 12.37 8.92 -12.24
C HIS A 64 12.58 9.67 -10.91
N ASP A 65 12.32 9.04 -9.76
CA ASP A 65 12.40 9.70 -8.45
C ASP A 65 13.52 9.18 -7.54
N ASN A 66 14.53 10.02 -7.33
CA ASN A 66 15.71 9.71 -6.54
C ASN A 66 15.41 9.36 -5.08
N SER A 67 14.31 9.85 -4.50
CA SER A 67 13.90 9.51 -3.13
C SER A 67 13.38 8.07 -3.01
N ARG A 68 12.98 7.46 -4.14
CA ARG A 68 12.32 6.15 -4.24
C ARG A 68 13.10 5.10 -5.04
N ASN A 69 14.30 5.44 -5.53
CA ASN A 69 15.04 4.56 -6.46
C ASN A 69 15.17 3.10 -5.98
N PHE A 70 15.41 2.85 -4.69
CA PHE A 70 15.58 1.47 -4.22
C PHE A 70 14.29 0.69 -4.25
N ILE A 71 13.17 1.29 -3.85
CA ILE A 71 11.89 0.61 -3.93
C ILE A 71 11.40 0.50 -5.37
N LEU A 72 11.67 1.48 -6.24
CA LEU A 72 11.34 1.39 -7.67
C LEU A 72 12.06 0.23 -8.35
N LEU A 73 13.36 0.04 -8.08
CA LEU A 73 14.10 -1.13 -8.56
C LEU A 73 13.44 -2.43 -8.09
N LEU A 74 13.08 -2.50 -6.81
CA LEU A 74 12.44 -3.67 -6.21
C LEU A 74 11.00 -3.89 -6.70
N SER A 75 10.25 -2.85 -7.03
CA SER A 75 8.88 -2.99 -7.52
C SER A 75 8.85 -3.32 -9.02
N GLN A 76 9.85 -2.89 -9.79
CA GLN A 76 9.90 -3.09 -11.23
C GLN A 76 10.64 -4.38 -11.64
N TRP A 77 11.44 -4.99 -10.74
CA TRP A 77 12.29 -6.13 -11.11
C TRP A 77 11.53 -7.31 -11.75
N PRO A 78 10.32 -7.72 -11.31
CA PRO A 78 9.68 -8.88 -11.92
C PRO A 78 9.28 -8.61 -13.38
N LEU A 79 8.85 -7.38 -13.68
CA LEU A 79 8.54 -6.95 -15.04
C LEU A 79 9.81 -6.94 -15.90
N VAL A 80 10.86 -6.24 -15.45
CA VAL A 80 12.11 -6.12 -16.21
C VAL A 80 12.74 -7.49 -16.45
N PHE A 81 12.77 -8.34 -15.42
CA PHE A 81 13.25 -9.72 -15.57
C PHE A 81 12.42 -10.53 -16.58
N GLY A 82 11.09 -10.36 -16.58
CA GLY A 82 10.22 -10.97 -17.58
C GLY A 82 10.56 -10.54 -19.01
N ILE A 83 10.88 -9.27 -19.22
CA ILE A 83 11.32 -8.72 -20.51
C ILE A 83 12.68 -9.33 -20.91
N ASP A 84 13.63 -9.37 -19.98
CA ASP A 84 15.00 -9.88 -20.21
C ASP A 84 15.02 -11.36 -20.62
N ILE A 85 14.09 -12.17 -20.11
CA ILE A 85 13.93 -13.58 -20.52
C ILE A 85 13.06 -13.78 -21.77
N GLY A 86 12.64 -12.69 -22.42
CA GLY A 86 11.93 -12.73 -23.70
C GLY A 86 10.41 -12.84 -23.63
N ILE A 87 9.76 -12.57 -22.49
CA ILE A 87 8.29 -12.57 -22.41
C ILE A 87 7.76 -11.38 -23.22
N LYS A 88 6.94 -11.68 -24.23
CA LYS A 88 6.26 -10.67 -25.06
C LYS A 88 4.77 -10.51 -24.78
N ASN A 89 4.17 -11.43 -24.02
CA ASN A 89 2.76 -11.36 -23.69
C ASN A 89 2.50 -10.20 -22.69
N VAL A 90 1.90 -9.12 -23.17
CA VAL A 90 1.67 -7.89 -22.38
C VAL A 90 0.82 -8.14 -21.13
N ARG A 91 -0.15 -9.07 -21.17
CA ARG A 91 -0.95 -9.42 -19.99
C ARG A 91 -0.09 -10.07 -18.91
N VAL A 92 0.81 -10.98 -19.29
CA VAL A 92 1.75 -11.61 -18.34
C VAL A 92 2.70 -10.55 -17.76
N LEU A 93 3.20 -9.63 -18.60
CA LEU A 93 4.04 -8.52 -18.14
C LEU A 93 3.30 -7.60 -17.17
N ALA A 94 2.02 -7.29 -17.42
CA ALA A 94 1.18 -6.51 -16.50
C ALA A 94 0.99 -7.22 -15.16
N MET A 95 0.81 -8.56 -15.16
CA MET A 95 0.74 -9.35 -13.93
C MET A 95 2.07 -9.31 -13.14
N LEU A 96 3.22 -9.42 -13.84
CA LEU A 96 4.55 -9.30 -13.22
C LEU A 96 4.79 -7.91 -12.65
N PHE A 97 4.36 -6.87 -13.36
CA PHE A 97 4.38 -5.49 -12.89
C PHE A 97 3.58 -5.34 -11.59
N SER A 98 2.31 -5.77 -11.58
CA SER A 98 1.48 -5.75 -10.37
C SER A 98 2.10 -6.55 -9.22
N LEU A 99 2.69 -7.72 -9.51
CA LEU A 99 3.35 -8.56 -8.50
C LEU A 99 4.47 -7.81 -7.80
N GLY A 100 5.35 -7.15 -8.55
CA GLY A 100 6.49 -6.44 -7.97
C GLY A 100 6.05 -5.30 -7.03
N TYR A 101 5.02 -4.55 -7.42
CA TYR A 101 4.50 -3.45 -6.60
C TYR A 101 3.82 -3.91 -5.31
N VAL A 102 3.15 -5.07 -5.29
CA VAL A 102 2.48 -5.59 -4.07
C VAL A 102 3.36 -6.50 -3.21
N PHE A 103 4.44 -7.06 -3.77
CA PHE A 103 5.18 -8.13 -3.10
C PHE A 103 5.83 -7.66 -1.80
N TRP A 104 6.49 -6.49 -1.82
CA TRP A 104 7.33 -6.05 -0.70
C TRP A 104 6.53 -5.65 0.53
N GLU A 105 5.41 -4.94 0.35
CA GLU A 105 4.52 -4.60 1.47
C GLU A 105 3.96 -5.87 2.15
N ILE A 106 3.48 -6.83 1.35
CA ILE A 106 2.91 -8.08 1.85
C ILE A 106 3.99 -8.88 2.57
N PHE A 107 5.17 -8.99 1.97
CA PHE A 107 6.29 -9.70 2.55
C PHE A 107 6.63 -9.19 3.96
N TYR A 108 6.78 -7.87 4.14
CA TYR A 108 7.13 -7.31 5.45
C TYR A 108 5.98 -7.38 6.46
N PHE A 109 4.73 -7.21 6.04
CA PHE A 109 3.58 -7.41 6.94
C PHE A 109 3.42 -8.88 7.37
N MET A 110 3.56 -9.83 6.44
CA MET A 110 3.54 -11.26 6.74
C MET A 110 4.66 -11.65 7.69
N LEU A 111 5.89 -11.13 7.50
CA LEU A 111 7.01 -11.35 8.43
C LEU A 111 6.67 -10.82 9.83
N THR A 112 6.09 -9.62 9.91
CA THR A 112 5.73 -9.01 11.19
C THR A 112 4.66 -9.81 11.92
N ILE A 113 3.62 -10.26 11.21
CA ILE A 113 2.55 -11.11 11.75
C ILE A 113 3.13 -12.46 12.21
N TYR A 114 3.96 -13.09 11.38
CA TYR A 114 4.62 -14.36 11.69
C TYR A 114 5.46 -14.30 12.96
N TYR A 115 6.36 -13.31 13.06
CA TYR A 115 7.21 -13.18 14.24
C TYR A 115 6.42 -12.75 15.48
N SER A 116 5.42 -11.88 15.34
CA SER A 116 4.53 -11.52 16.45
C SER A 116 3.81 -12.76 17.01
N TYR A 117 3.30 -13.63 16.13
CA TYR A 117 2.67 -14.88 16.54
C TYR A 117 3.66 -15.85 17.19
N LYS A 118 4.84 -16.07 16.59
CA LYS A 118 5.88 -16.96 17.13
C LYS A 118 6.45 -16.52 18.48
N LEU A 119 6.49 -15.21 18.73
CA LEU A 119 6.91 -14.66 20.02
C LEU A 119 5.78 -14.62 21.05
N LYS A 120 4.55 -15.00 20.68
CA LYS A 120 3.32 -14.79 21.47
C LYS A 120 3.06 -13.33 21.81
N GLU A 121 3.58 -12.41 21.00
CA GLU A 121 3.37 -10.97 21.10
C GLU A 121 2.06 -10.57 20.39
N TYR A 122 0.96 -11.15 20.86
CA TYR A 122 -0.36 -10.99 20.24
C TYR A 122 -0.84 -9.53 20.19
N LYS A 123 -0.37 -8.68 21.11
CA LYS A 123 -0.64 -7.23 21.08
C LYS A 123 -0.04 -6.58 19.84
N PHE A 124 1.22 -6.86 19.55
CA PHE A 124 1.90 -6.35 18.36
C PHE A 124 1.26 -6.91 17.08
N MET A 125 0.86 -8.19 17.09
CA MET A 125 0.11 -8.79 15.99
C MET A 125 -1.20 -8.02 15.72
N VAL A 126 -1.98 -7.70 16.77
CA VAL A 126 -3.22 -6.91 16.63
C VAL A 126 -2.94 -5.52 16.06
N TYR A 127 -1.91 -4.82 16.55
CA TYR A 127 -1.54 -3.52 15.98
C TYR A 127 -1.11 -3.62 14.52
N THR A 128 -0.44 -4.72 14.17
CA THR A 128 -0.07 -5.01 12.78
C THR A 128 -1.31 -5.18 11.90
N ILE A 129 -2.33 -5.88 12.40
CA ILE A 129 -3.61 -6.05 11.68
C ILE A 129 -4.30 -4.71 11.45
N VAL A 130 -4.37 -3.89 12.48
CA VAL A 130 -4.97 -2.55 12.40
C VAL A 130 -4.21 -1.71 11.37
N ILE A 131 -2.87 -1.65 11.45
CA ILE A 131 -2.12 -0.74 10.58
C ILE A 131 -2.19 -1.14 9.11
N PHE A 132 -2.03 -2.43 8.78
CA PHE A 132 -2.11 -2.84 7.38
C PHE A 132 -3.53 -2.65 6.86
N THR A 133 -4.55 -2.92 7.69
CA THR A 133 -5.95 -2.74 7.24
C THR A 133 -6.23 -1.27 6.95
N LEU A 134 -5.89 -0.36 7.86
CA LEU A 134 -6.09 1.07 7.65
C LEU A 134 -5.36 1.58 6.41
N THR A 135 -4.09 1.23 6.26
CA THR A 135 -3.27 1.72 5.14
C THR A 135 -3.70 1.11 3.79
N HIS A 136 -4.05 -0.18 3.74
CA HIS A 136 -4.55 -0.85 2.53
C HIS A 136 -5.90 -0.32 2.06
N ILE A 137 -6.85 -0.06 2.97
CA ILE A 137 -8.16 0.47 2.58
C ILE A 137 -7.98 1.80 1.89
N PHE A 138 -7.21 2.69 2.50
CA PHE A 138 -7.16 4.08 2.03
C PHE A 138 -6.16 4.33 0.93
N THR A 139 -5.16 3.48 0.73
CA THR A 139 -4.11 3.75 -0.28
C THR A 139 -3.70 2.53 -1.07
N GLY A 140 -4.22 1.36 -0.70
CA GLY A 140 -3.83 0.09 -1.29
C GLY A 140 -4.34 -0.10 -2.70
N PHE A 141 -5.23 0.74 -3.25
CA PHE A 141 -5.66 0.62 -4.65
C PHE A 141 -4.66 1.25 -5.64
N PHE A 142 -4.15 2.44 -5.36
CA PHE A 142 -3.25 3.21 -6.23
C PHE A 142 -1.87 2.55 -6.36
N ILE A 143 -1.09 2.86 -7.42
CA ILE A 143 0.27 2.31 -7.61
C ILE A 143 1.31 2.82 -6.58
N MET A 144 0.98 3.80 -5.74
CA MET A 144 1.85 4.31 -4.65
C MET A 144 2.05 3.31 -3.50
N LEU A 145 2.08 2.01 -3.82
CA LEU A 145 2.43 0.90 -2.95
C LEU A 145 3.88 0.99 -2.45
N GLU A 146 4.72 1.83 -3.04
CA GLU A 146 6.05 2.15 -2.50
C GLU A 146 5.96 2.71 -1.07
N SER A 147 4.95 3.56 -0.82
CA SER A 147 4.70 4.14 0.51
C SER A 147 4.21 3.07 1.50
N LEU A 148 3.44 2.08 1.03
CA LEU A 148 3.00 0.95 1.84
C LEU A 148 4.13 -0.05 2.11
N ALA A 149 5.00 -0.29 1.14
CA ALA A 149 6.23 -1.04 1.35
C ALA A 149 7.11 -0.35 2.40
N ALA A 150 7.19 0.99 2.40
CA ALA A 150 7.84 1.76 3.44
C ALA A 150 7.23 1.51 4.83
N VAL A 151 5.89 1.51 4.91
CA VAL A 151 5.17 1.18 6.15
C VAL A 151 5.51 -0.24 6.61
N GLY A 152 5.46 -1.23 5.72
CA GLY A 152 5.80 -2.61 6.02
C GLY A 152 7.23 -2.76 6.56
N ILE A 153 8.22 -2.18 5.86
CA ILE A 153 9.63 -2.14 6.28
C ILE A 153 9.76 -1.54 7.68
N PHE A 154 9.20 -0.34 7.88
CA PHE A 154 9.22 0.34 9.17
C PHE A 154 8.62 -0.52 10.28
N TRP A 155 7.45 -1.11 10.03
CA TRP A 155 6.71 -1.86 11.03
C TRP A 155 7.43 -3.16 11.44
N PHE A 156 8.05 -3.84 10.48
CA PHE A 156 8.92 -4.99 10.74
C PHE A 156 10.15 -4.59 11.57
N LEU A 157 10.83 -3.51 11.18
CA LEU A 157 11.99 -3.00 11.93
C LEU A 157 11.61 -2.58 13.35
N LEU A 158 10.42 -1.99 13.54
CA LEU A 158 9.89 -1.64 14.85
C LEU A 158 9.71 -2.88 15.73
N LEU A 159 9.07 -3.94 15.21
CA LEU A 159 8.98 -5.23 15.91
C LEU A 159 10.38 -5.75 16.27
N PHE A 160 11.29 -5.74 15.30
CA PHE A 160 12.65 -6.23 15.47
C PHE A 160 13.38 -5.51 16.61
N PHE A 161 13.35 -4.18 16.67
CA PHE A 161 14.06 -3.43 17.72
C PHE A 161 13.36 -3.51 19.07
N ILE A 162 12.03 -3.51 19.13
CA ILE A 162 11.29 -3.70 20.40
C ILE A 162 11.62 -5.09 20.99
N HIS A 163 11.61 -6.15 20.17
CA HIS A 163 11.85 -7.52 20.61
C HIS A 163 13.27 -8.03 20.29
N TYR A 164 14.23 -7.13 20.18
CA TYR A 164 15.59 -7.44 19.71
C TYR A 164 16.24 -8.64 20.40
N SER A 165 16.14 -8.74 21.73
CA SER A 165 16.77 -9.83 22.49
C SER A 165 16.25 -11.22 22.08
N GLN A 166 15.01 -11.31 21.62
CA GLN A 166 14.39 -12.55 21.16
C GLN A 166 14.63 -12.80 19.66
N LEU A 167 14.75 -11.73 18.86
CA LEU A 167 14.84 -11.81 17.40
C LEU A 167 16.28 -11.79 16.86
N TYR A 168 17.26 -11.32 17.63
CA TYR A 168 18.66 -11.16 17.19
C TYR A 168 19.28 -12.42 16.57
N ASN A 169 18.96 -13.60 17.11
CA ASN A 169 19.44 -14.88 16.60
C ASN A 169 18.46 -15.58 15.65
N ARG A 170 17.23 -15.07 15.51
CA ARG A 170 16.18 -15.66 14.67
C ARG A 170 16.10 -15.01 13.30
N VAL A 171 16.43 -13.72 13.21
CA VAL A 171 16.48 -12.97 11.96
C VAL A 171 17.94 -12.81 11.53
N PRO A 172 18.31 -13.21 10.31
CA PRO A 172 19.67 -13.02 9.82
C PRO A 172 20.07 -11.54 9.82
N LYS A 173 21.27 -11.23 10.32
CA LYS A 173 21.76 -9.84 10.41
C LYS A 173 21.88 -9.17 9.05
N TRP A 174 22.33 -9.91 8.03
CA TRP A 174 22.43 -9.40 6.65
C TRP A 174 21.07 -8.95 6.13
N PHE A 175 19.99 -9.63 6.50
CA PHE A 175 18.64 -9.27 6.11
C PHE A 175 18.21 -7.96 6.78
N VAL A 176 18.47 -7.80 8.08
CA VAL A 176 18.21 -6.54 8.78
C VAL A 176 19.02 -5.38 8.17
N CYS A 177 20.31 -5.60 7.89
CA CYS A 177 21.15 -4.61 7.20
C CYS A 177 20.56 -4.24 5.84
N PHE A 178 20.16 -5.22 5.04
CA PHE A 178 19.53 -4.99 3.74
C PHE A 178 18.25 -4.16 3.88
N THR A 179 17.34 -4.54 4.78
CA THR A 179 16.10 -3.82 5.05
C THR A 179 16.34 -2.36 5.49
N VAL A 180 17.38 -2.10 6.29
CA VAL A 180 17.75 -0.73 6.67
C VAL A 180 18.41 0.03 5.52
N ILE A 181 19.21 -0.62 4.67
CA ILE A 181 19.77 0.02 3.47
C ILE A 181 18.65 0.45 2.52
N LEU A 182 17.64 -0.40 2.32
CA LEU A 182 16.47 -0.05 1.52
C LEU A 182 15.80 1.23 2.04
N SER A 183 15.68 1.37 3.36
CA SER A 183 15.00 2.53 3.99
C SER A 183 15.59 3.89 3.60
N VAL A 184 16.82 3.93 3.11
CA VAL A 184 17.49 5.17 2.67
C VAL A 184 16.80 5.81 1.46
N LYS A 185 16.27 4.99 0.53
CA LYS A 185 15.62 5.46 -0.72
C LYS A 185 14.35 4.65 -1.03
N VAL A 186 13.55 4.39 -0.02
CA VAL A 186 12.24 3.75 -0.16
C VAL A 186 11.14 4.80 -0.28
N TYR A 187 11.06 5.74 0.67
CA TYR A 187 10.01 6.76 0.67
C TYR A 187 10.35 7.88 1.64
N GLU A 188 9.83 9.09 1.40
CA GLU A 188 10.12 10.28 2.20
C GLU A 188 9.65 10.15 3.66
N SER A 189 8.65 9.29 3.94
CA SER A 189 8.16 8.98 5.28
C SER A 189 9.25 8.45 6.22
N PHE A 190 10.37 7.92 5.69
CA PHE A 190 11.52 7.52 6.51
C PHE A 190 12.20 8.68 7.24
N ALA A 191 11.93 9.93 6.86
CA ALA A 191 12.25 11.11 7.66
C ALA A 191 11.83 10.91 9.14
N PHE A 192 10.58 10.50 9.34
CA PHE A 192 9.99 10.31 10.66
C PHE A 192 10.15 8.88 11.18
N PHE A 193 9.98 7.87 10.32
CA PHE A 193 10.11 6.47 10.74
C PHE A 193 11.51 6.15 11.26
N GLY A 194 12.57 6.67 10.64
CA GLY A 194 13.94 6.47 11.12
C GLY A 194 14.14 7.06 12.52
N ILE A 195 13.56 8.23 12.85
CA ILE A 195 13.61 8.82 14.19
C ILE A 195 12.95 7.89 15.22
N VAL A 196 11.76 7.36 14.92
CA VAL A 196 11.05 6.45 15.83
C VAL A 196 11.87 5.18 16.08
N LEU A 197 12.46 4.61 15.04
CA LEU A 197 13.33 3.43 15.17
C LEU A 197 14.58 3.74 16.01
N LEU A 198 15.20 4.90 15.82
CA LEU A 198 16.32 5.37 16.64
C LEU A 198 15.94 5.52 18.11
N LEU A 199 14.80 6.15 18.41
CA LEU A 199 14.28 6.26 19.79
C LEU A 199 14.06 4.88 20.42
N THR A 200 13.56 3.92 19.64
CA THR A 200 13.37 2.53 20.07
C THR A 200 14.70 1.87 20.44
N ILE A 201 15.74 2.10 19.62
CA ILE A 201 17.09 1.58 19.86
C ILE A 201 17.70 2.22 21.11
N PHE A 202 17.61 3.54 21.28
CA PHE A 202 18.22 4.24 22.41
C PHE A 202 17.52 3.99 23.75
N ASN A 203 16.24 3.64 23.73
CA ASN A 203 15.49 3.29 24.95
C ASN A 203 15.90 1.93 25.54
N LYS A 204 16.66 1.10 24.83
CA LYS A 204 17.19 -0.16 25.37
C LYS A 204 18.38 0.11 26.29
N LYS A 205 18.22 -0.22 27.58
CA LYS A 205 19.31 -0.13 28.56
C LYS A 205 20.48 -1.03 28.13
N LEU A 206 21.60 -0.40 27.76
CA LEU A 206 22.93 -0.96 27.51
C LEU A 206 22.97 -2.24 26.66
N TRP A 207 23.22 -2.08 25.36
CA TRP A 207 23.53 -3.18 24.43
C TRP A 207 24.74 -4.00 24.88
N LYS A 208 24.70 -5.32 24.67
CA LYS A 208 25.86 -6.18 24.98
C LYS A 208 27.06 -5.76 24.14
N ARG A 209 28.29 -5.91 24.67
CA ARG A 209 29.52 -5.46 24.00
C ARG A 209 29.64 -5.97 22.55
N LYS A 210 29.25 -7.23 22.29
CA LYS A 210 29.28 -7.87 20.96
C LYS A 210 28.24 -7.32 19.97
N GLU A 211 27.22 -6.63 20.46
CA GLU A 211 26.11 -6.09 19.66
C GLU A 211 26.29 -4.61 19.31
N LYS A 212 27.17 -3.90 20.04
CA LYS A 212 27.36 -2.46 19.91
C LYS A 212 27.72 -2.02 18.50
N LEU A 213 28.63 -2.72 17.81
CA LEU A 213 29.05 -2.34 16.46
C LEU A 213 27.91 -2.48 15.44
N PHE A 214 27.15 -3.57 15.53
CA PHE A 214 25.98 -3.80 14.68
C PHE A 214 24.92 -2.72 14.91
N ILE A 215 24.58 -2.45 16.17
CA ILE A 215 23.60 -1.42 16.52
C ILE A 215 24.08 -0.04 16.09
N LEU A 216 25.36 0.30 16.29
CA LEU A 216 25.92 1.57 15.84
C LEU A 216 25.81 1.75 14.33
N GLY A 217 26.18 0.74 13.54
CA GLY A 217 26.05 0.77 12.08
C GLY A 217 24.60 0.95 11.63
N ILE A 218 23.67 0.22 12.24
CA ILE A 218 22.23 0.35 11.99
C ILE A 218 21.73 1.75 12.36
N SER A 219 22.13 2.30 13.50
CA SER A 219 21.76 3.65 13.92
C SER A 219 22.27 4.72 12.94
N VAL A 220 23.51 4.60 12.46
CA VAL A 220 24.06 5.52 11.45
C VAL A 220 23.26 5.45 10.15
N LEU A 221 22.93 4.24 9.68
CA LEU A 221 22.13 4.07 8.47
C LEU A 221 20.70 4.61 8.63
N LEU A 222 20.06 4.40 9.78
CA LEU A 222 18.73 4.95 10.07
C LEU A 222 18.75 6.48 10.18
N ALA A 223 19.78 7.06 10.80
CA ALA A 223 19.96 8.51 10.85
C ALA A 223 20.16 9.07 9.44
N TYR A 224 20.95 8.39 8.60
CA TYR A 224 21.12 8.75 7.21
C TYR A 224 19.82 8.62 6.39
N ALA A 225 19.03 7.56 6.60
CA ALA A 225 17.73 7.40 5.97
C ALA A 225 16.76 8.52 6.37
N SER A 226 16.71 8.89 7.65
CA SER A 226 15.94 10.05 8.12
C SER A 226 16.40 11.35 7.47
N PHE A 227 17.72 11.59 7.41
CA PHE A 227 18.29 12.76 6.77
C PHE A 227 17.90 12.84 5.28
N GLN A 228 18.00 11.73 4.55
CA GLN A 228 17.57 11.66 3.15
C GLN A 228 16.08 11.94 3.00
N GLY A 229 15.23 11.36 3.85
CA GLY A 229 13.80 11.65 3.88
C GLY A 229 13.52 13.15 4.05
N PHE A 230 14.13 13.79 5.05
CA PHE A 230 13.97 15.23 5.28
C PHE A 230 14.47 16.07 4.10
N ARG A 231 15.60 15.70 3.49
CA ARG A 231 16.12 16.40 2.31
C ARG A 231 15.07 16.47 1.20
N TYR A 232 14.38 15.37 0.90
CA TYR A 232 13.35 15.33 -0.15
C TYR A 232 12.02 15.95 0.26
N VAL A 233 11.72 16.03 1.56
CA VAL A 233 10.58 16.82 2.06
C VAL A 233 10.84 18.33 1.93
N ILE A 234 12.04 18.79 2.27
CA ILE A 234 12.42 20.22 2.25
C ILE A 234 12.68 20.71 0.82
N TRP A 235 13.37 19.89 0.01
CA TRP A 235 13.69 20.18 -1.39
C TRP A 235 13.07 19.11 -2.28
N PRO A 236 11.74 19.16 -2.51
CA PRO A 236 11.06 18.21 -3.39
C PRO A 236 11.55 18.37 -4.82
N ARG A 237 11.57 17.28 -5.58
CA ARG A 237 11.91 17.30 -7.01
C ARG A 237 11.00 18.24 -7.81
N ASP A 238 9.71 18.22 -7.49
CA ASP A 238 8.69 19.03 -8.13
C ASP A 238 7.96 19.86 -7.06
N PRO A 239 7.94 21.21 -7.17
CA PRO A 239 7.17 22.07 -6.28
C PRO A 239 5.67 21.70 -6.20
N VAL A 240 5.11 21.11 -7.25
CA VAL A 240 3.73 20.61 -7.29
C VAL A 240 3.52 19.50 -6.26
N ASN A 241 4.53 18.66 -5.98
CA ASN A 241 4.41 17.58 -4.99
C ASN A 241 4.27 18.11 -3.56
N ALA A 242 4.97 19.19 -3.21
CA ALA A 242 4.82 19.83 -1.90
C ALA A 242 3.44 20.48 -1.73
N LYS A 243 2.96 21.19 -2.77
CA LYS A 243 1.59 21.71 -2.78
C LYS A 243 0.57 20.58 -2.68
N GLY A 244 0.79 19.47 -3.39
CA GLY A 244 -0.04 18.29 -3.36
C GLY A 244 -0.11 17.64 -1.97
N ALA A 245 0.98 17.61 -1.21
CA ALA A 245 0.97 17.08 0.16
C ALA A 245 0.14 17.96 1.12
N LEU A 246 0.25 19.29 1.01
CA LEU A 246 -0.58 20.22 1.78
C LEU A 246 -2.04 20.12 1.36
N GLN A 247 -2.31 20.05 0.06
CA GLN A 247 -3.65 19.86 -0.47
C GLN A 247 -4.28 18.55 0.03
N SER A 248 -3.53 17.44 0.05
CA SER A 248 -4.01 16.16 0.61
C SER A 248 -4.44 16.26 2.07
N ILE A 249 -3.83 17.15 2.87
CA ILE A 249 -4.25 17.40 4.26
C ILE A 249 -5.53 18.23 4.30
N LEU A 250 -5.59 19.30 3.49
CA LEU A 250 -6.72 20.22 3.44
C LEU A 250 -7.96 19.62 2.76
N SER A 251 -7.76 18.65 1.87
CA SER A 251 -8.81 17.94 1.13
C SER A 251 -9.12 16.56 1.72
N LEU A 252 -8.76 16.32 2.98
CA LEU A 252 -9.14 15.07 3.66
C LEU A 252 -10.66 14.97 3.69
N ASP A 253 -11.17 13.90 3.12
CA ASP A 253 -12.60 13.63 3.10
C ASP A 253 -13.18 13.51 4.53
N TYR A 254 -14.41 13.96 4.71
CA TYR A 254 -15.07 13.97 6.02
C TYR A 254 -15.21 12.56 6.62
N ARG A 255 -15.26 11.49 5.79
CA ARG A 255 -15.30 10.10 6.24
C ARG A 255 -13.95 9.65 6.77
N LEU A 256 -12.86 10.15 6.19
CA LEU A 256 -11.50 9.97 6.72
C LEU A 256 -11.34 10.73 8.03
N ILE A 257 -11.78 11.99 8.09
CA ILE A 257 -11.76 12.80 9.33
C ILE A 257 -12.55 12.10 10.44
N ALA A 258 -13.76 11.60 10.15
CA ALA A 258 -14.55 10.84 11.11
C ALA A 258 -13.81 9.59 11.61
N THR A 259 -13.13 8.88 10.70
CA THR A 259 -12.26 7.74 11.04
C THR A 259 -11.13 8.15 11.98
N TYR A 260 -10.42 9.26 11.69
CA TYR A 260 -9.36 9.78 12.54
C TYR A 260 -9.85 10.16 13.94
N VAL A 261 -10.98 10.87 14.00
CA VAL A 261 -11.61 11.28 15.27
C VAL A 261 -11.97 10.06 16.09
N LEU A 262 -12.56 9.02 15.47
CA LEU A 262 -12.94 7.80 16.17
C LEU A 262 -11.71 7.04 16.72
N LEU A 263 -10.65 6.91 15.92
CA LEU A 263 -9.39 6.31 16.37
C LEU A 263 -8.74 7.10 17.51
N PHE A 264 -8.78 8.43 17.44
CA PHE A 264 -8.27 9.31 18.49
C PHE A 264 -9.06 9.19 19.80
N ILE A 265 -10.39 9.13 19.72
CA ILE A 265 -11.25 8.87 20.89
C ILE A 265 -10.93 7.50 21.50
N ILE A 266 -10.80 6.45 20.68
CA ILE A 266 -10.40 5.11 21.13
C ILE A 266 -9.06 5.15 21.86
N PHE A 267 -8.09 5.91 21.35
CA PHE A 267 -6.79 6.10 22.00
C PHE A 267 -6.90 6.81 23.36
N ILE A 268 -7.64 7.91 23.45
CA ILE A 268 -7.87 8.62 24.72
C ILE A 268 -8.51 7.69 25.76
N PHE A 269 -9.57 6.97 25.39
CA PHE A 269 -10.22 6.03 26.30
C PHE A 269 -9.27 4.93 26.76
N SER A 270 -8.39 4.45 25.88
CA SER A 270 -7.35 3.46 26.23
C SER A 270 -6.36 4.01 27.25
N ILE A 271 -5.98 5.29 27.16
CA ILE A 271 -5.16 5.96 28.18
C ILE A 271 -5.94 6.08 29.50
N LEU A 272 -7.17 6.60 29.46
CA LEU A 272 -7.98 6.85 30.65
C LEU A 272 -8.23 5.58 31.48
N ILE A 273 -8.40 4.42 30.83
CA ILE A 273 -8.53 3.12 31.50
C ILE A 273 -7.32 2.80 32.38
N ASN A 274 -6.11 3.19 31.98
CA ASN A 274 -4.89 2.94 32.75
C ASN A 274 -4.74 3.86 33.95
N TYR A 275 -5.34 5.06 33.91
CA TYR A 275 -5.34 6.00 35.02
C TYR A 275 -6.53 5.82 35.97
N ALA A 276 -7.57 5.08 35.56
CA ALA A 276 -8.73 4.77 36.39
C ALA A 276 -8.37 3.76 37.49
N LYS A 277 -8.09 4.27 38.71
CA LYS A 277 -7.83 3.45 39.91
C LYS A 277 -9.07 2.71 40.42
N ASP A 278 -10.25 3.28 40.24
CA ASP A 278 -11.54 2.71 40.66
C ASP A 278 -11.99 1.60 39.70
N THR A 279 -12.28 0.42 40.25
CA THR A 279 -12.69 -0.79 39.50
C THR A 279 -14.01 -0.58 38.73
N LYS A 280 -14.97 0.17 39.28
CA LYS A 280 -16.24 0.49 38.63
C LYS A 280 -16.02 1.44 37.45
N LYS A 281 -15.25 2.52 37.63
CA LYS A 281 -14.87 3.45 36.55
C LYS A 281 -14.10 2.73 35.45
N ARG A 282 -13.14 1.87 35.82
CA ARG A 282 -12.38 1.06 34.88
C ARG A 282 -13.28 0.12 34.08
N LYS A 283 -14.28 -0.51 34.70
CA LYS A 283 -15.28 -1.35 33.99
C LYS A 283 -16.11 -0.52 33.01
N THR A 284 -16.58 0.66 33.41
CA THR A 284 -17.35 1.56 32.54
C THR A 284 -16.53 2.00 31.33
N PHE A 285 -15.31 2.53 31.54
CA PHE A 285 -14.45 2.94 30.43
C PHE A 285 -14.11 1.79 29.49
N ASN A 286 -13.88 0.58 30.03
CA ASN A 286 -13.69 -0.61 29.22
C ASN A 286 -14.90 -0.94 28.34
N ASN A 287 -16.13 -0.84 28.87
CA ASN A 287 -17.34 -1.09 28.10
C ASN A 287 -17.54 -0.03 27.00
N CYS A 288 -17.31 1.25 27.31
CA CYS A 288 -17.32 2.33 26.33
C CYS A 288 -16.29 2.07 25.22
N LEU A 289 -15.07 1.67 25.57
CA LEU A 289 -14.04 1.34 24.60
C LEU A 289 -14.46 0.18 23.68
N CYS A 290 -15.09 -0.86 24.22
CA CYS A 290 -15.59 -1.98 23.41
C CYS A 290 -16.67 -1.53 22.43
N PHE A 291 -17.62 -0.72 22.90
CA PHE A 291 -18.67 -0.14 22.05
C PHE A 291 -18.07 0.73 20.94
N LEU A 292 -17.13 1.62 21.27
CA LEU A 292 -16.45 2.47 20.29
C LEU A 292 -15.67 1.66 19.24
N ASN A 293 -14.98 0.59 19.65
CA ASN A 293 -14.30 -0.29 18.71
C ASN A 293 -15.29 -1.02 17.79
N LEU A 294 -16.46 -1.45 18.30
CA LEU A 294 -17.50 -2.07 17.48
C LEU A 294 -18.08 -1.08 16.47
N VAL A 295 -18.42 0.14 16.91
CA VAL A 295 -18.88 1.22 16.03
C VAL A 295 -17.84 1.52 14.95
N CYS A 296 -16.56 1.55 15.32
CA CYS A 296 -15.45 1.72 14.39
C CYS A 296 -15.36 0.59 13.38
N GLY A 297 -15.43 -0.67 13.81
CA GLY A 297 -15.46 -1.84 12.92
C GLY A 297 -16.65 -1.79 11.95
N CYS A 298 -17.84 -1.46 12.43
CA CYS A 298 -19.04 -1.32 11.60
C CYS A 298 -18.93 -0.16 10.61
N TRP A 299 -18.35 0.96 11.02
CA TRP A 299 -18.09 2.11 10.14
C TRP A 299 -17.14 1.73 9.01
N PHE A 300 -16.04 1.03 9.32
CA PHE A 300 -15.11 0.51 8.31
C PHE A 300 -15.76 -0.50 7.37
N ALA A 301 -16.59 -1.41 7.91
CA ALA A 301 -17.34 -2.34 7.10
C ALA A 301 -18.27 -1.59 6.14
N TYR A 302 -19.04 -0.62 6.65
CA TYR A 302 -19.92 0.21 5.81
C TYR A 302 -19.14 0.89 4.67
N LEU A 303 -18.01 1.53 4.97
CA LEU A 303 -17.15 2.15 3.98
C LEU A 303 -16.69 1.14 2.92
N MET A 304 -16.19 -0.03 3.34
CA MET A 304 -15.66 -1.04 2.42
C MET A 304 -16.72 -1.75 1.59
N PHE A 305 -17.92 -1.98 2.12
CA PHE A 305 -19.00 -2.66 1.40
C PHE A 305 -19.77 -1.75 0.45
N PHE A 306 -19.96 -0.47 0.81
CA PHE A 306 -20.87 0.42 0.09
C PHE A 306 -20.19 1.60 -0.62
N ASN A 307 -18.90 1.88 -0.35
CA ASN A 307 -18.17 3.01 -0.93
C ASN A 307 -16.81 2.58 -1.52
N THR A 308 -16.72 1.35 -2.03
CA THR A 308 -15.47 0.77 -2.53
C THR A 308 -14.82 1.60 -3.63
N ASP A 309 -15.62 2.03 -4.61
CA ASP A 309 -15.18 2.83 -5.76
C ASP A 309 -14.64 4.19 -5.32
N TYR A 310 -15.39 4.88 -4.46
CA TYR A 310 -14.96 6.16 -3.89
C TYR A 310 -13.63 6.05 -3.14
N ILE A 311 -13.47 5.02 -2.29
CA ILE A 311 -12.24 4.83 -1.51
C ILE A 311 -11.05 4.50 -2.42
N ALA A 312 -11.28 3.70 -3.46
CA ALA A 312 -10.26 3.36 -4.44
C ALA A 312 -9.76 4.60 -5.18
N THR A 313 -10.65 5.51 -5.57
CA THR A 313 -10.28 6.71 -6.35
C THR A 313 -9.68 7.81 -5.49
N GLU A 314 -10.11 7.93 -4.23
CA GLU A 314 -9.51 8.82 -3.22
C GLU A 314 -8.16 8.33 -2.67
N SER A 315 -7.68 7.18 -3.15
CA SER A 315 -6.44 6.60 -2.64
C SER A 315 -5.22 7.51 -2.81
N TYR A 316 -5.20 8.32 -3.87
CA TYR A 316 -4.14 9.31 -4.08
C TYR A 316 -4.14 10.41 -3.02
N ASN A 317 -5.31 10.96 -2.68
CA ASN A 317 -5.46 12.03 -1.69
C ASN A 317 -5.21 11.52 -0.27
N SER A 318 -5.53 10.25 -0.03
CA SER A 318 -5.35 9.60 1.26
C SER A 318 -3.91 9.20 1.56
N ARG A 319 -2.93 9.41 0.65
CA ARG A 319 -1.54 8.96 0.83
C ARG A 319 -0.85 9.43 2.12
N ILE A 320 -1.26 10.58 2.66
CA ILE A 320 -0.72 11.11 3.92
C ILE A 320 -1.00 10.17 5.11
N THR A 321 -2.05 9.34 5.00
CA THR A 321 -2.40 8.30 5.97
C THR A 321 -1.27 7.29 6.18
N ASN A 322 -0.46 7.01 5.15
CA ASN A 322 0.67 6.08 5.21
C ASN A 322 1.84 6.63 6.03
N LEU A 323 1.88 7.94 6.30
CA LEU A 323 2.77 8.52 7.31
C LEU A 323 2.07 8.62 8.66
N ALA A 324 0.87 9.20 8.67
CA ALA A 324 0.18 9.58 9.90
C ALA A 324 -0.20 8.36 10.77
N PHE A 325 -0.78 7.32 10.18
CA PHE A 325 -1.22 6.15 10.95
C PHE A 325 -0.05 5.35 11.55
N PRO A 326 1.00 4.98 10.80
CA PRO A 326 2.08 4.20 11.39
C PRO A 326 2.86 5.02 12.42
N LEU A 327 3.04 6.32 12.18
CA LEU A 327 3.70 7.20 13.14
C LEU A 327 2.89 7.29 14.44
N ALA A 328 1.61 7.64 14.37
CA ALA A 328 0.76 7.74 15.55
C ALA A 328 0.71 6.40 16.31
N LEU A 329 0.42 5.30 15.62
CA LEU A 329 0.31 3.98 16.24
C LEU A 329 1.63 3.51 16.83
N SER A 330 2.77 3.77 16.18
CA SER A 330 4.09 3.41 16.72
C SER A 330 4.39 4.14 18.03
N LEU A 331 4.03 5.41 18.15
CA LEU A 331 4.17 6.17 19.40
C LEU A 331 3.28 5.60 20.50
N VAL A 332 2.04 5.18 20.17
CA VAL A 332 1.16 4.47 21.09
C VAL A 332 1.78 3.14 21.55
N VAL A 333 2.28 2.34 20.61
CA VAL A 333 2.93 1.05 20.90
C VAL A 333 4.14 1.25 21.80
N LEU A 334 5.00 2.22 21.50
CA LEU A 334 6.16 2.55 22.32
C LEU A 334 5.75 3.02 23.71
N PHE A 335 4.75 3.89 23.83
CA PHE A 335 4.23 4.33 25.12
C PHE A 335 3.71 3.16 25.96
N ILE A 336 2.89 2.28 25.36
CA ILE A 336 2.35 1.08 26.01
C ILE A 336 3.48 0.15 26.46
N TYR A 337 4.49 -0.05 25.62
CA TYR A 337 5.64 -0.89 25.92
C TYR A 337 6.50 -0.31 27.06
N ILE A 338 6.80 0.99 27.01
CA ILE A 338 7.59 1.71 28.02
C ILE A 338 6.85 1.71 29.37
N LYS A 339 5.55 1.99 29.37
CA LYS A 339 4.72 2.04 30.58
C LYS A 339 4.21 0.68 31.04
N LYS A 340 4.50 -0.41 30.30
CA LYS A 340 4.04 -1.78 30.58
C LYS A 340 2.52 -1.85 30.78
N ILE A 341 1.78 -1.14 29.94
CA ILE A 341 0.32 -1.08 30.00
C ILE A 341 -0.28 -2.44 29.60
N ASP A 342 -1.21 -2.94 30.43
CA ASP A 342 -1.93 -4.16 30.14
C ASP A 342 -3.39 -3.91 29.74
N PHE A 343 -3.76 -4.42 28.56
CA PHE A 343 -5.11 -4.31 28.01
C PHE A 343 -5.59 -5.67 27.50
N SER A 344 -6.87 -5.96 27.71
CA SER A 344 -7.47 -7.23 27.32
C SER A 344 -7.75 -7.27 25.82
N LEU A 345 -6.96 -8.07 25.10
CA LEU A 345 -7.08 -8.30 23.66
C LEU A 345 -8.37 -9.01 23.23
N SER A 346 -8.99 -9.82 24.11
CA SER A 346 -10.14 -10.69 23.77
C SER A 346 -11.41 -9.94 23.32
N ARG A 347 -11.43 -8.61 23.40
CA ARG A 347 -12.58 -7.77 23.02
C ARG A 347 -12.34 -7.02 21.71
N LEU A 348 -11.09 -6.95 21.24
CA LEU A 348 -10.74 -6.43 19.92
C LEU A 348 -10.87 -7.50 18.83
N THR A 349 -10.91 -8.77 19.20
CA THR A 349 -10.91 -9.91 18.26
C THR A 349 -12.12 -9.90 17.32
N CYS A 350 -13.31 -9.55 17.79
CA CYS A 350 -14.50 -9.45 16.93
C CYS A 350 -14.36 -8.31 15.91
N VAL A 351 -13.86 -7.16 16.35
CA VAL A 351 -13.65 -5.99 15.49
C VAL A 351 -12.58 -6.27 14.44
N LEU A 352 -11.49 -6.94 14.82
CA LEU A 352 -10.47 -7.39 13.87
C LEU A 352 -11.03 -8.41 12.88
N GLY A 353 -11.92 -9.30 13.31
CA GLY A 353 -12.62 -10.22 12.41
C GLY A 353 -13.44 -9.46 11.35
N ILE A 354 -14.22 -8.46 11.79
CA ILE A 354 -14.98 -7.57 10.88
C ILE A 354 -14.02 -6.86 9.91
N LEU A 355 -12.94 -6.26 10.42
CA LEU A 355 -11.95 -5.56 9.61
C LEU A 355 -11.30 -6.46 8.55
N LEU A 356 -10.90 -7.68 8.93
CA LEU A 356 -10.30 -8.64 8.00
C LEU A 356 -11.29 -9.07 6.91
N ILE A 357 -12.54 -9.36 7.27
CA ILE A 357 -13.58 -9.75 6.30
C ILE A 357 -13.93 -8.59 5.36
N SER A 358 -14.09 -7.38 5.90
CA SER A 358 -14.35 -6.19 5.10
C SER A 358 -13.19 -5.88 4.16
N ASN A 359 -11.95 -6.07 4.60
CA ASN A 359 -10.76 -5.89 3.76
C ASN A 359 -10.70 -6.94 2.64
N LEU A 360 -11.03 -8.21 2.92
CA LEU A 360 -11.20 -9.23 1.87
C LEU A 360 -12.20 -8.80 0.80
N TRP A 361 -13.36 -8.31 1.22
CA TRP A 361 -14.38 -7.79 0.30
C TRP A 361 -13.86 -6.60 -0.52
N PHE A 362 -13.25 -5.62 0.14
CA PHE A 362 -12.69 -4.44 -0.51
C PHE A 362 -11.65 -4.82 -1.58
N ASN A 363 -10.74 -5.74 -1.27
CA ASN A 363 -9.69 -6.19 -2.19
C ASN A 363 -10.28 -6.87 -3.43
N PHE A 364 -11.32 -7.69 -3.25
CA PHE A 364 -12.02 -8.31 -4.36
C PHE A 364 -12.79 -7.27 -5.20
N LYS A 365 -13.64 -6.47 -4.53
CA LYS A 365 -14.59 -5.58 -5.19
C LYS A 365 -13.88 -4.44 -5.93
N SER A 366 -12.88 -3.81 -5.34
CA SER A 366 -12.10 -2.74 -6.00
C SER A 366 -11.35 -3.27 -7.23
N ALA A 367 -10.76 -4.46 -7.13
CA ALA A 367 -10.05 -5.07 -8.25
C ALA A 367 -11.00 -5.50 -9.38
N TYR A 368 -12.14 -6.09 -9.02
CA TYR A 368 -13.18 -6.44 -9.97
C TYR A 368 -13.73 -5.21 -10.70
N ASP A 369 -14.04 -4.15 -9.97
CA ASP A 369 -14.60 -2.92 -10.55
C ASP A 369 -13.61 -2.22 -11.48
N TYR A 370 -12.32 -2.20 -11.14
CA TYR A 370 -11.29 -1.71 -12.04
C TYR A 370 -11.14 -2.57 -13.30
N ASN A 371 -11.22 -3.89 -13.17
CA ASN A 371 -11.22 -4.77 -14.34
C ASN A 371 -12.43 -4.52 -15.24
N GLN A 372 -13.62 -4.26 -14.67
CA GLN A 372 -14.79 -3.86 -15.45
C GLN A 372 -14.57 -2.53 -16.17
N HIS A 373 -13.88 -1.57 -15.53
CA HIS A 373 -13.46 -0.33 -16.18
C HIS A 373 -12.53 -0.58 -17.37
N LEU A 374 -11.51 -1.46 -17.24
CA LEU A 374 -10.62 -1.81 -18.34
C LEU A 374 -11.34 -2.54 -19.47
N GLN A 375 -12.26 -3.47 -19.15
CA GLN A 375 -13.08 -4.17 -20.14
C GLN A 375 -13.98 -3.19 -20.90
N LYS A 376 -14.61 -2.24 -20.21
CA LYS A 376 -15.46 -1.23 -20.87
C LYS A 376 -14.65 -0.29 -21.75
N THR A 377 -13.46 0.11 -21.30
CA THR A 377 -12.52 0.90 -22.09
C THR A 377 -12.13 0.14 -23.37
N TYR A 378 -11.82 -1.15 -23.23
CA TYR A 378 -11.55 -2.04 -24.37
C TYR A 378 -12.74 -2.11 -25.35
N GLU A 379 -13.96 -2.37 -24.86
CA GLU A 379 -15.17 -2.41 -25.69
C GLU A 379 -15.32 -1.14 -26.53
N ILE A 380 -15.20 0.04 -25.90
CA ILE A 380 -15.29 1.32 -26.59
C ILE A 380 -14.20 1.44 -27.66
N THR A 381 -12.94 1.16 -27.32
CA THR A 381 -11.83 1.24 -28.28
C THR A 381 -11.93 0.23 -29.43
N SER A 382 -12.61 -0.90 -29.21
CA SER A 382 -12.81 -1.94 -30.24
C SER A 382 -13.89 -1.57 -31.27
N MET A 383 -14.84 -0.71 -30.88
CA MET A 383 -15.97 -0.28 -31.71
C MET A 383 -15.71 1.01 -32.47
N ASN A 384 -14.59 1.69 -32.19
CA ASN A 384 -14.29 2.98 -32.78
C ASN A 384 -12.86 3.01 -33.33
N GLU A 385 -12.54 4.03 -34.11
CA GLU A 385 -11.21 4.29 -34.64
C GLU A 385 -10.83 5.76 -34.40
N GLY A 386 -9.53 6.02 -34.28
CA GLY A 386 -8.96 7.34 -34.07
C GLY A 386 -8.92 7.83 -32.63
N ILE A 387 -8.76 9.15 -32.49
CA ILE A 387 -8.63 9.80 -31.18
C ILE A 387 -10.01 10.27 -30.74
N ILE A 388 -10.47 9.76 -29.58
CA ILE A 388 -11.83 10.01 -29.10
C ILE A 388 -11.77 10.68 -27.73
N PRO A 389 -12.34 11.88 -27.59
CA PRO A 389 -12.56 12.51 -26.30
C PRO A 389 -13.41 11.65 -25.38
N ALA A 390 -13.02 11.53 -24.12
CA ALA A 390 -13.76 10.76 -23.14
C ALA A 390 -15.20 11.28 -22.97
N ASN A 391 -15.43 12.59 -23.12
CA ASN A 391 -16.78 13.19 -23.06
C ASN A 391 -17.72 12.81 -24.21
N LYS A 392 -17.21 12.21 -25.31
CA LYS A 392 -18.00 11.77 -26.48
C LYS A 392 -18.43 10.29 -26.41
N VAL A 393 -18.03 9.58 -25.36
CA VAL A 393 -18.38 8.15 -25.17
C VAL A 393 -19.15 7.95 -23.86
N ASP A 394 -19.97 6.90 -23.78
CA ASP A 394 -20.66 6.57 -22.54
C ASP A 394 -19.66 6.08 -21.48
N LEU A 395 -19.28 7.00 -20.61
CA LEU A 395 -18.38 6.75 -19.48
C LEU A 395 -19.12 6.39 -18.19
N SER A 396 -20.43 6.16 -18.17
CA SER A 396 -21.19 5.99 -16.91
C SER A 396 -20.55 5.00 -15.92
N ASN A 397 -19.94 3.93 -16.43
CA ASN A 397 -19.14 2.97 -15.63
C ASN A 397 -17.63 3.28 -15.60
N ILE A 398 -17.08 3.96 -16.61
CA ILE A 398 -15.65 4.29 -16.72
C ILE A 398 -15.27 5.46 -15.82
N LYS A 399 -16.17 6.45 -15.67
CA LYS A 399 -15.94 7.74 -14.99
C LYS A 399 -15.50 7.58 -13.53
N LYS A 400 -15.85 6.45 -12.91
CA LYS A 400 -15.43 6.14 -11.54
C LYS A 400 -13.92 6.03 -11.43
N TYR A 401 -13.29 5.21 -12.26
CA TYR A 401 -11.84 5.01 -12.30
C TYR A 401 -11.19 5.84 -13.40
N TYR A 402 -11.76 7.00 -13.70
CA TYR A 402 -11.23 7.86 -14.74
C TYR A 402 -10.14 8.76 -14.18
N TRP A 403 -8.94 8.67 -14.76
CA TRP A 403 -7.82 9.52 -14.41
C TRP A 403 -7.38 10.33 -15.64
N PRO A 404 -7.64 11.66 -15.66
CA PRO A 404 -7.54 12.50 -16.86
C PRO A 404 -6.26 12.31 -17.69
N TRP A 405 -5.11 12.49 -17.07
CA TRP A 405 -3.85 12.56 -17.79
C TRP A 405 -3.32 11.18 -18.22
N THR A 406 -3.74 10.09 -17.57
CA THR A 406 -3.31 8.73 -17.94
C THR A 406 -4.25 8.02 -18.87
N MET A 407 -5.42 8.60 -19.18
CA MET A 407 -6.45 7.94 -19.97
C MET A 407 -5.91 7.39 -21.31
N MET A 408 -4.98 8.11 -21.94
CA MET A 408 -4.34 7.63 -23.17
C MET A 408 -3.63 6.29 -22.95
N PHE A 409 -2.73 6.21 -21.97
CA PHE A 409 -2.03 4.97 -21.65
C PHE A 409 -2.95 3.89 -21.11
N GLU A 410 -3.96 4.24 -20.32
CA GLU A 410 -4.96 3.28 -19.85
C GLU A 410 -5.75 2.67 -21.01
N SER A 411 -6.13 3.47 -22.01
CA SER A 411 -6.83 2.98 -23.20
C SER A 411 -5.97 2.06 -24.08
N VAL A 412 -4.67 2.35 -24.21
CA VAL A 412 -3.73 1.45 -24.90
C VAL A 412 -3.52 0.16 -24.09
N ASN A 413 -3.32 0.28 -22.77
CA ASN A 413 -3.15 -0.87 -21.88
C ASN A 413 -4.37 -1.80 -21.89
N ALA A 414 -5.59 -1.24 -21.86
CA ALA A 414 -6.83 -2.00 -21.93
C ALA A 414 -6.89 -2.87 -23.20
N GLN A 415 -6.48 -2.33 -24.35
CA GLN A 415 -6.40 -3.08 -25.60
C GLN A 415 -5.33 -4.18 -25.54
N MET A 416 -4.10 -3.84 -25.13
CA MET A 416 -2.98 -4.80 -25.11
C MET A 416 -3.19 -5.96 -24.13
N VAL A 417 -3.77 -5.69 -22.95
CA VAL A 417 -4.08 -6.74 -21.96
C VAL A 417 -5.14 -7.71 -22.46
N ASN A 418 -6.05 -7.24 -23.33
CA ASN A 418 -7.06 -8.06 -24.01
C ASN A 418 -6.55 -8.68 -25.33
N GLY A 419 -5.26 -8.55 -25.64
CA GLY A 419 -4.65 -9.21 -26.81
C GLY A 419 -4.76 -8.44 -28.12
N VAL A 420 -5.16 -7.16 -28.08
CA VAL A 420 -5.16 -6.29 -29.26
C VAL A 420 -3.83 -5.54 -29.34
N TYR A 421 -3.06 -5.85 -30.37
CA TYR A 421 -1.73 -5.26 -30.60
C TYR A 421 -1.70 -4.25 -31.76
N ASN A 422 -2.76 -4.16 -32.54
CA ASN A 422 -2.92 -3.13 -33.57
C ASN A 422 -3.82 -2.03 -33.00
N ILE A 423 -3.21 -0.98 -32.44
CA ILE A 423 -3.92 0.10 -31.76
C ILE A 423 -4.54 1.04 -32.81
N LYS A 424 -5.88 1.04 -32.85
CA LYS A 424 -6.69 1.83 -33.77
C LYS A 424 -7.34 3.04 -33.13
N CYS A 425 -7.59 2.96 -31.82
CA CYS A 425 -8.35 3.94 -31.07
C CYS A 425 -7.61 4.30 -29.79
N ILE A 426 -7.59 5.59 -29.45
CA ILE A 426 -7.05 6.11 -28.19
C ILE A 426 -8.09 7.05 -27.58
N ILE A 427 -8.40 6.84 -26.30
CA ILE A 427 -9.29 7.74 -25.57
C ILE A 427 -8.45 8.82 -24.91
N ILE A 428 -8.80 10.08 -25.15
CA ILE A 428 -8.14 11.26 -24.57
C ILE A 428 -9.05 11.94 -23.55
N HIS A 429 -8.52 12.86 -22.74
CA HIS A 429 -9.33 13.49 -21.70
C HIS A 429 -10.50 14.30 -22.30
N ASP A 430 -10.14 15.34 -23.02
CA ASP A 430 -11.03 16.23 -23.75
C ASP A 430 -10.26 16.80 -24.94
N GLU A 431 -10.98 17.27 -25.96
CA GLU A 431 -10.39 17.98 -27.09
C GLU A 431 -9.61 19.22 -26.64
N TRP A 432 -10.03 19.89 -25.57
CA TRP A 432 -9.43 21.16 -25.15
C TRP A 432 -8.53 21.03 -23.91
N TYR A 433 -8.06 19.83 -23.62
CA TYR A 433 -7.21 19.60 -22.45
C TYR A 433 -5.85 20.29 -22.62
N ASN A 434 -5.63 21.38 -21.87
CA ASN A 434 -4.44 22.23 -21.95
C ASN A 434 -3.40 21.94 -20.85
N SER A 435 -3.39 20.71 -20.32
CA SER A 435 -2.41 20.28 -19.32
C SER A 435 -1.55 19.14 -19.84
N TRP A 436 -0.57 18.72 -19.03
CA TRP A 436 0.39 17.70 -19.44
C TRP A 436 -0.33 16.39 -19.80
N GLU A 437 0.01 15.86 -20.98
CA GLU A 437 -0.42 14.57 -21.49
C GLU A 437 0.82 13.68 -21.72
N PRO A 438 0.67 12.34 -21.72
CA PRO A 438 1.83 11.45 -21.71
C PRO A 438 2.60 11.41 -23.04
N PHE A 439 1.92 11.69 -24.15
CA PHE A 439 2.50 11.84 -25.48
C PHE A 439 1.59 12.75 -26.32
N ASP A 440 2.15 13.36 -27.36
CA ASP A 440 1.44 14.30 -28.22
C ASP A 440 0.60 13.53 -29.25
N THR A 441 -0.71 13.64 -29.13
CA THR A 441 -1.68 13.00 -30.04
C THR A 441 -1.61 13.47 -31.50
N LYS A 442 -0.90 14.58 -31.78
CA LYS A 442 -0.63 15.07 -33.13
C LYS A 442 0.68 14.54 -33.71
N ASP A 443 1.58 14.02 -32.88
CA ASP A 443 2.88 13.50 -33.28
C ASP A 443 2.99 12.01 -32.95
N ILE A 444 2.76 11.15 -33.94
CA ILE A 444 2.86 9.69 -33.81
C ILE A 444 4.26 9.24 -33.35
N LEU A 445 5.31 10.02 -33.61
CA LEU A 445 6.68 9.70 -33.18
C LEU A 445 6.88 9.91 -31.68
N SER A 446 5.98 10.64 -31.02
CA SER A 446 5.99 10.82 -29.56
C SER A 446 5.41 9.62 -28.81
N TYR A 447 4.78 8.68 -29.50
CA TYR A 447 4.12 7.52 -28.91
C TYR A 447 5.21 6.54 -28.40
N PRO A 448 4.95 5.78 -27.31
CA PRO A 448 5.94 4.84 -26.81
C PRO A 448 6.22 3.77 -27.86
N ASP A 449 7.50 3.52 -28.17
CA ASP A 449 7.88 2.42 -29.05
C ASP A 449 7.64 1.08 -28.32
N LEU A 450 6.68 0.30 -28.81
CA LEU A 450 6.29 -1.00 -28.27
C LEU A 450 6.44 -2.12 -29.31
N THR A 451 7.19 -1.88 -30.39
CA THR A 451 7.37 -2.82 -31.51
C THR A 451 7.96 -4.16 -31.07
N TYR A 452 8.79 -4.19 -30.03
CA TYR A 452 9.33 -5.42 -29.42
C TYR A 452 8.23 -6.42 -29.01
N TYR A 453 7.07 -5.91 -28.59
CA TYR A 453 5.89 -6.67 -28.17
C TYR A 453 4.89 -6.90 -29.31
N ASN A 454 5.26 -6.60 -30.56
CA ASN A 454 4.41 -6.61 -31.75
C ASN A 454 3.24 -5.61 -31.71
N VAL A 455 3.35 -4.55 -30.90
CA VAL A 455 2.33 -3.49 -30.83
C VAL A 455 2.62 -2.45 -31.92
N THR A 456 1.58 -2.07 -32.66
CA THR A 456 1.66 -1.05 -33.72
C THR A 456 0.55 -0.02 -33.55
N TYR A 457 0.85 1.23 -33.89
CA TYR A 457 -0.11 2.34 -33.92
C TYR A 457 -0.50 2.63 -35.36
N LEU A 458 -1.79 2.56 -35.67
CA LEU A 458 -2.27 2.76 -37.05
C LEU A 458 -2.39 4.25 -37.37
N ASN A 459 -1.36 4.78 -38.04
CA ASN A 459 -1.18 6.21 -38.31
C ASN A 459 -2.34 6.83 -39.12
N ASP A 460 -2.95 6.08 -40.03
CA ASP A 460 -4.07 6.59 -40.84
C ASP A 460 -5.36 6.79 -40.04
N THR A 461 -5.55 6.01 -38.97
CA THR A 461 -6.72 6.12 -38.09
C THR A 461 -6.46 7.09 -36.93
N LEU A 462 -5.24 7.14 -36.39
CA LEU A 462 -4.90 7.89 -35.17
C LEU A 462 -4.54 9.37 -35.40
N LYS A 463 -4.85 9.94 -36.56
CA LYS A 463 -4.72 11.39 -36.77
C LYS A 463 -5.91 12.11 -36.17
N ARG A 464 -5.63 13.14 -35.38
CA ARG A 464 -6.65 14.06 -34.92
C ARG A 464 -7.12 14.89 -36.11
N HIS A 465 -8.38 14.72 -36.52
CA HIS A 465 -8.98 15.61 -37.52
C HIS A 465 -9.09 16.99 -36.89
N ASP A 466 -8.33 17.95 -37.41
CA ASP A 466 -8.28 19.35 -36.95
C ASP A 466 -9.64 20.05 -37.05
#